data_AF-A0A8B6GZ01-F1
#
_entry.id   AF-A0A8B6GZ01-F1
#
_cell.length_a   1.000
_cell.length_b   1.000
_cell.length_c   1.000
_cell.angle_alpha   90.00
_cell.angle_beta   90.00
_cell.angle_gamma   90.00
#
_symmetry.space_group_name_H-M   'P 1'
#
loop_
_entity.id
_entity.type
_entity.pdbx_description
1 polymer ?
#
loop_
_entity_poly.entity_id
_entity_poly.type
_entity_poly.pdbx_seq_one_letter_code
_entity_poly.pdbx_strand_id
1 'polypeptide(L)'
;MSEPVQLDSLIKQRVQEAVSTAQNDIVHHMDRIIKSSFDAFQKSTNEHQRQLSETQLAKIEEEMNSENGWKTVTEYETHSLADDSEDEKRIIRAENKAARKIKNEKRGKQHT
;
A
#
# COMPACT_ATOMS: atom_id res chain seq x y z
N MET A 1 -6.95 73.41 -28.90
CA MET A 1 -5.85 72.43 -29.05
C MET A 1 -6.00 71.38 -27.96
N SER A 2 -6.71 70.27 -28.24
CA SER A 2 -7.01 69.23 -27.23
C SER A 2 -7.05 67.79 -27.79
N GLU A 3 -6.56 67.56 -29.00
CA GLU A 3 -6.65 66.26 -29.69
C GLU A 3 -5.62 65.17 -29.30
N PRO A 4 -4.36 65.45 -28.91
CA PRO A 4 -3.36 64.38 -28.76
C PRO A 4 -3.49 63.53 -27.48
N VAL A 5 -4.15 64.05 -26.43
CA VAL A 5 -4.25 63.37 -25.13
C VAL A 5 -5.28 62.22 -25.15
N GLN A 6 -6.32 62.31 -25.99
CA GLN A 6 -7.35 61.27 -26.06
C GLN A 6 -6.91 60.03 -26.82
N LEU A 7 -6.10 60.20 -27.87
CA LEU A 7 -5.60 59.08 -28.68
C LEU A 7 -4.64 58.18 -27.88
N ASP A 8 -3.75 58.77 -27.09
CA ASP A 8 -2.82 58.00 -26.24
C ASP A 8 -3.54 57.22 -25.14
N SER A 9 -4.59 57.82 -24.55
CA SER A 9 -5.47 57.12 -23.60
C SER A 9 -6.19 55.93 -24.23
N LEU A 10 -6.70 56.10 -25.46
CA LEU A 10 -7.38 55.05 -26.20
C LEU A 10 -6.42 53.90 -26.56
N ILE A 11 -5.20 54.22 -27.00
CA ILE A 11 -4.16 53.24 -27.30
C ILE A 11 -3.80 52.44 -26.05
N LYS A 12 -3.56 53.11 -24.91
CA LYS A 12 -3.27 52.45 -23.63
C LYS A 12 -4.38 51.50 -23.20
N GLN A 13 -5.64 51.94 -23.32
CA GLN A 13 -6.79 51.10 -23.01
C GLN A 13 -6.84 49.86 -23.90
N ARG A 14 -6.68 50.02 -25.23
CA ARG A 14 -6.71 48.89 -26.17
C ARG A 14 -5.59 47.89 -25.94
N VAL A 15 -4.38 48.38 -25.66
CA VAL A 15 -3.23 47.51 -25.32
C VAL A 15 -3.53 46.74 -24.04
N GLN A 16 -4.09 47.40 -23.02
CA GLN A 16 -4.40 46.75 -21.76
C GLN A 16 -5.53 45.72 -21.87
N GLU A 17 -6.57 46.00 -22.66
CA GLU A 17 -7.63 45.04 -23.00
C GLU A 17 -7.06 43.81 -23.72
N ALA A 18 -6.20 44.02 -24.73
CA ALA A 18 -5.58 42.94 -25.48
C ALA A 18 -4.64 42.07 -24.61
N VAL A 19 -3.84 42.71 -23.75
CA VAL A 19 -2.96 42.01 -22.81
C VAL A 19 -3.77 41.19 -21.81
N SER A 20 -4.83 41.76 -21.22
CA SER A 20 -5.68 41.04 -20.27
C SER A 20 -6.38 39.85 -20.93
N THR A 21 -6.85 40.01 -22.17
CA THR A 21 -7.45 38.92 -22.96
C THR A 21 -6.44 37.81 -23.20
N ALA A 22 -5.26 38.14 -23.71
CA ALA A 22 -4.21 37.16 -23.97
C ALA A 22 -3.75 36.43 -22.70
N GLN A 23 -3.65 37.13 -21.57
CA GLN A 23 -3.32 36.53 -20.28
C GLN A 23 -4.40 35.54 -19.82
N ASN A 24 -5.68 35.89 -19.93
CA ASN A 24 -6.78 34.98 -19.59
C ASN A 24 -6.77 33.73 -20.48
N ASP A 25 -6.52 33.88 -21.78
CA ASP A 25 -6.44 32.75 -22.71
C ASP A 25 -5.31 31.78 -22.32
N ILE A 26 -4.16 32.30 -21.91
CA ILE A 26 -3.02 31.49 -21.44
C ILE A 26 -3.41 30.71 -20.17
N VAL A 27 -4.05 31.37 -19.20
CA VAL A 27 -4.49 30.72 -17.96
C VAL A 27 -5.47 29.58 -18.25
N HIS A 28 -6.45 29.81 -19.13
CA HIS A 28 -7.40 28.78 -19.54
C HIS A 28 -6.75 27.64 -20.35
N HIS A 29 -5.71 27.94 -21.12
CA HIS A 29 -4.95 26.90 -21.82
C HIS A 29 -4.17 26.03 -20.83
N MET A 30 -3.52 26.64 -19.84
CA MET A 30 -2.82 25.92 -18.78
C MET A 30 -3.76 25.05 -17.96
N ASP A 31 -4.94 25.56 -17.57
CA ASP A 31 -5.96 24.78 -16.85
C ASP A 31 -6.40 23.54 -17.65
N ARG A 32 -6.60 23.69 -18.97
CA ARG A 32 -6.95 22.56 -19.84
C ARG A 32 -5.85 21.52 -19.94
N ILE A 33 -4.59 21.94 -20.09
CA ILE A 33 -3.46 21.02 -20.13
C ILE A 33 -3.34 20.27 -18.81
N ILE A 34 -3.39 20.99 -17.69
CA ILE A 34 -3.27 20.40 -16.35
C ILE A 34 -4.37 19.36 -16.13
N LYS A 35 -5.62 19.70 -16.43
CA LYS A 35 -6.74 18.75 -16.31
C LYS A 35 -6.55 17.52 -17.20
N SER A 36 -6.23 17.73 -18.47
CA SER A 36 -5.99 16.64 -19.43
C SER A 36 -4.86 15.70 -18.99
N SER A 37 -3.72 16.26 -18.56
CA SER A 37 -2.58 15.48 -18.08
C SER A 37 -2.90 14.76 -16.77
N PHE A 38 -3.65 15.39 -15.87
CA PHE A 38 -4.10 14.77 -14.63
C PHE A 38 -5.05 13.60 -14.89
N ASP A 39 -6.03 13.78 -15.77
CA ASP A 39 -6.97 12.72 -16.16
C ASP A 39 -6.24 11.53 -16.81
N ALA A 40 -5.28 11.82 -17.71
CA ALA A 40 -4.46 10.80 -18.33
C ALA A 40 -3.60 10.04 -17.30
N PHE A 41 -2.99 10.75 -16.35
CA PHE A 41 -2.20 10.15 -15.28
C PHE A 41 -3.05 9.29 -14.34
N GLN A 42 -4.21 9.79 -13.91
CA GLN A 42 -5.14 9.07 -13.06
C GLN A 42 -5.62 7.78 -13.75
N LYS A 43 -5.98 7.86 -15.03
CA LYS A 43 -6.37 6.69 -15.83
C LYS A 43 -5.23 5.67 -15.91
N SER A 44 -4.01 6.12 -16.19
CA SER A 44 -2.83 5.25 -16.27
C SER A 44 -2.54 4.55 -14.94
N THR A 45 -2.68 5.25 -13.82
CA THR A 45 -2.45 4.71 -12.47
C THR A 45 -3.47 3.63 -12.13
N ASN A 46 -4.75 3.90 -12.37
CA ASN A 46 -5.82 2.95 -12.11
C ASN A 46 -5.65 1.67 -12.95
N GLU A 47 -5.31 1.82 -14.23
CA GLU A 47 -5.06 0.67 -15.10
C GLU A 47 -3.84 -0.13 -14.65
N HIS A 48 -2.75 0.54 -14.24
CA HIS A 48 -1.57 -0.16 -13.74
C HIS A 48 -1.86 -0.93 -12.44
N GLN A 49 -2.63 -0.34 -11.52
CA GLN A 49 -3.06 -1.02 -10.29
C GLN A 49 -3.92 -2.25 -10.61
N ARG A 50 -4.84 -2.14 -11.57
CA ARG A 50 -5.67 -3.26 -12.02
C ARG A 50 -4.80 -4.40 -12.56
N GLN A 51 -3.89 -4.11 -13.48
CA GLN A 51 -2.98 -5.09 -14.06
C GLN A 51 -2.10 -5.77 -13.00
N LEU A 52 -1.60 -4.99 -12.03
CA LEU A 52 -0.81 -5.54 -10.92
C LEU A 52 -1.64 -6.52 -10.09
N SER A 53 -2.87 -6.14 -9.74
CA SER A 53 -3.78 -7.01 -8.96
C SER A 53 -4.13 -8.30 -9.71
N GLU A 54 -4.42 -8.20 -11.01
CA GLU A 54 -4.75 -9.36 -11.85
C GLU A 54 -3.57 -10.32 -11.97
N THR A 55 -2.36 -9.77 -12.18
CA THR A 55 -1.14 -10.56 -12.29
C THR A 55 -0.79 -11.25 -10.96
N GLN A 56 -0.95 -10.55 -9.84
CA GLN A 56 -0.69 -11.11 -8.52
C GLN A 56 -1.69 -12.22 -8.18
N LEU A 57 -2.98 -12.02 -8.47
CA LEU A 57 -4.00 -13.04 -8.25
C LEU A 57 -3.74 -14.27 -9.10
N ALA A 58 -3.45 -14.09 -10.39
CA ALA A 58 -3.12 -15.20 -11.28
C ALA A 58 -1.89 -15.99 -10.80
N LYS A 59 -0.85 -15.29 -10.32
CA LYS A 59 0.35 -15.94 -9.78
C LYS A 59 0.07 -16.72 -8.50
N ILE A 60 -0.73 -16.17 -7.59
CA ILE A 60 -1.15 -16.89 -6.37
C ILE A 60 -1.96 -18.13 -6.74
N GLU A 61 -2.91 -18.01 -7.67
CA GLU A 61 -3.72 -19.14 -8.14
C GLU A 61 -2.85 -20.22 -8.79
N GLU A 62 -1.86 -19.83 -9.60
CA GLU A 62 -0.89 -20.75 -10.19
C GLU A 62 -0.05 -21.45 -9.12
N GLU A 63 0.52 -20.72 -8.16
CA GLU A 63 1.33 -21.30 -7.09
C GLU A 63 0.50 -22.23 -6.18
N MET A 64 -0.72 -21.84 -5.82
CA MET A 64 -1.65 -22.65 -5.03
C MET A 64 -2.12 -23.90 -5.75
N ASN A 65 -2.28 -23.87 -7.07
CA ASN A 65 -2.70 -25.05 -7.84
C ASN A 65 -1.51 -25.86 -8.37
N SER A 66 -0.28 -25.36 -8.22
CA SER A 66 0.91 -26.08 -8.64
C SER A 66 1.21 -27.26 -7.70
N GLU A 67 1.58 -28.39 -8.29
CA GLU A 67 2.00 -29.60 -7.56
C GLU A 67 3.21 -29.31 -6.65
N ASN A 68 4.08 -28.36 -7.02
CA ASN A 68 5.21 -27.92 -6.20
C ASN A 68 4.77 -27.20 -4.91
N GLY A 69 3.73 -26.35 -4.96
CA GLY A 69 3.22 -25.64 -3.78
C GLY A 69 2.69 -26.60 -2.72
N TRP A 70 1.92 -27.60 -3.14
CA TRP A 70 1.42 -28.66 -2.25
C TRP A 70 2.51 -29.62 -1.80
N LYS A 71 3.51 -29.90 -2.65
CA LYS A 71 4.63 -30.78 -2.33
C LYS A 71 5.47 -30.25 -1.16
N THR A 72 5.67 -28.94 -1.06
CA THR A 72 6.33 -28.33 0.10
C THR A 72 5.49 -28.49 1.37
N VAL A 73 4.17 -28.34 1.30
CA VAL A 73 3.28 -28.59 2.46
C VAL A 73 3.33 -30.05 2.89
N THR A 74 3.31 -31.00 1.95
CA THR A 74 3.43 -32.43 2.26
C THR A 74 4.80 -32.77 2.85
N GLU A 75 5.88 -32.14 2.37
CA GLU A 75 7.22 -32.31 2.95
C GLU A 75 7.27 -31.81 4.40
N TYR A 76 6.60 -30.70 4.72
CA TYR A 76 6.43 -30.25 6.11
C TYR A 76 5.60 -31.22 6.94
N GLU A 77 4.44 -31.69 6.47
CA GLU A 77 3.58 -32.62 7.22
C GLU A 77 4.27 -33.97 7.52
N THR A 78 5.16 -34.41 6.63
CA THR A 78 5.94 -35.65 6.81
C THR A 78 7.21 -35.46 7.62
N HIS A 79 7.58 -34.22 7.95
CA HIS A 79 8.77 -33.93 8.73
C HIS A 79 8.55 -34.34 10.19
N SER A 80 9.55 -34.99 10.79
CA SER A 80 9.52 -35.50 12.18
C SER A 80 9.35 -34.44 13.27
N LEU A 81 9.25 -33.15 12.90
CA LEU A 81 9.05 -32.01 13.80
C LEU A 81 7.65 -31.39 13.66
N ALA A 82 6.86 -31.80 12.65
CA ALA A 82 5.57 -31.16 12.36
C ALA A 82 4.39 -31.74 13.15
N ASP A 83 4.48 -33.00 13.57
CA ASP A 83 3.58 -33.62 14.55
C ASP A 83 4.38 -34.61 15.42
N ASP A 84 5.12 -34.10 16.40
CA ASP A 84 5.65 -34.95 17.46
C ASP A 84 4.70 -34.91 18.65
N SER A 85 3.72 -35.82 18.72
CA SER A 85 2.92 -36.00 19.94
C SER A 85 3.81 -36.27 21.18
N GLU A 86 5.08 -36.68 21.02
CA GLU A 86 6.04 -36.72 22.12
C GLU A 86 6.52 -35.33 22.58
N ASP A 87 6.52 -34.31 21.73
CA ASP A 87 6.82 -32.94 22.15
C ASP A 87 5.71 -32.38 23.03
N GLU A 88 4.45 -32.60 22.67
CA GLU A 88 3.31 -32.26 23.53
C GLU A 88 3.38 -33.00 24.88
N LYS A 89 3.67 -34.31 24.85
CA LYS A 89 3.89 -35.10 26.08
C LYS A 89 5.11 -34.62 26.88
N ARG A 90 6.21 -34.20 26.23
CA ARG A 90 7.41 -33.68 26.90
C ARG A 90 7.11 -32.38 27.61
N ILE A 91 6.36 -31.47 26.98
CA ILE A 91 5.93 -30.21 27.58
C ILE A 91 5.04 -30.49 28.80
N ILE A 92 4.03 -31.34 28.67
CA ILE A 92 3.14 -31.73 29.79
C ILE A 92 3.94 -32.38 30.93
N ARG A 93 4.90 -33.26 30.63
CA ARG A 93 5.77 -33.88 31.66
C ARG A 93 6.65 -32.83 32.34
N ALA A 94 7.20 -31.89 31.59
CA ALA A 94 8.04 -30.82 32.12
C ALA A 94 7.26 -29.87 33.04
N GLU A 95 6.06 -29.45 32.63
CA GLU A 95 5.15 -28.63 33.43
C GLU A 95 4.76 -29.32 34.74
N ASN A 96 4.36 -30.59 34.66
CA ASN A 96 4.02 -31.38 35.84
C ASN A 96 5.20 -31.54 36.81
N LYS A 97 6.42 -31.72 36.28
CA LYS A 97 7.64 -31.81 37.10
C LYS A 97 7.97 -30.47 37.77
N ALA A 98 7.84 -29.36 37.05
CA ALA A 98 8.02 -28.02 37.59
C ALA A 98 6.98 -27.71 38.68
N ALA A 99 5.71 -28.01 38.44
CA ALA A 99 4.62 -27.81 39.42
C ALA A 99 4.84 -28.61 40.71
N ARG A 100 5.30 -29.87 40.61
CA ARG A 100 5.65 -30.70 41.77
C ARG A 100 6.82 -30.10 42.56
N LYS A 101 7.84 -29.59 41.88
CA LYS A 101 9.01 -28.97 42.52
C LYS A 101 8.59 -27.71 43.31
N ILE A 102 7.80 -26.83 42.70
CA ILE A 102 7.26 -25.63 43.34
C ILE A 102 6.39 -25.99 44.56
N LYS A 103 5.54 -27.02 44.46
CA LYS A 103 4.70 -27.47 45.58
C LYS A 103 5.54 -28.01 46.75
N ASN A 104 6.59 -28.77 46.46
CA ASN A 104 7.49 -29.29 47.49
C ASN A 104 8.32 -28.18 48.16
N GLU A 105 8.79 -27.19 47.40
CA GLU A 105 9.49 -26.02 47.94
C GLU A 105 8.57 -25.16 48.83
N LYS A 106 7.29 -25.01 48.46
CA LYS A 106 6.29 -24.32 49.31
C LYS A 106 6.00 -25.06 50.62
N ARG A 107 5.94 -26.41 50.58
CA ARG A 107 5.72 -27.23 51.78
C ARG A 107 6.94 -27.27 52.70
N GLY A 108 8.16 -27.28 52.13
CA GLY A 108 9.41 -27.20 52.89
C GLY A 108 9.58 -25.88 53.64
N LYS A 109 9.10 -24.76 53.07
CA LYS A 109 9.14 -23.42 53.70
C LYS A 109 8.06 -23.19 54.77
N GLN A 110 7.06 -24.08 54.89
CA GLN A 110 6.03 -24.00 55.95
C GLN A 110 6.39 -24.81 57.20
N HIS A 111 7.49 -25.57 57.18
CA HIS A 111 7.92 -26.41 58.29
C HIS A 111 9.28 -25.99 58.90
N THR A 112 9.69 -24.77 58.59
CA THR A 112 10.78 -24.01 59.23
C THR A 112 10.19 -22.72 59.76
#